data_AF-A0A2W5Z1E2-F1
#
_entry.id   AF-A0A2W5Z1E2-F1
#
_cell.length_a   1.000
_cell.length_b   1.000
_cell.length_c   1.000
_cell.angle_alpha   90.00
_cell.angle_beta   90.00
_cell.angle_gamma   90.00
#
_symmetry.space_group_name_H-M   'P 1'
#
loop_
_entity.id
_entity.type
_entity.pdbx_description
1 polymer ?
#
loop_
_entity_poly.entity_id
_entity_poly.type
_entity_poly.pdbx_seq_one_letter_code
_entity_poly.pdbx_strand_id
1 'polypeptide(L)'
;MHRKFVRQALFRSLPFFLIQSAALAVPPIQPPLPSPMPPVIVYVPPTPAPAPSVNPNESLPVAINYGQGQARQVNMYHGTMEPVGLLPNQSVNVTVALPTTTAGATVQLGPLDGGRIGSPAPPGTEIVTSTITLDVPATGAVQFNFQTNRTPGLYRVLMTVGGKQYLLQFYAARPAATH
;
A
#
# COMPACT_ATOMS: atom_id res chain seq x y z
N MET A 1 -37.03 40.45 -15.29
CA MET A 1 -35.97 41.20 -14.57
C MET A 1 -34.61 40.73 -15.05
N HIS A 2 -33.89 41.62 -15.74
CA HIS A 2 -32.55 41.41 -16.29
C HIS A 2 -31.47 41.47 -15.20
N ARG A 3 -30.42 40.64 -15.27
CA ARG A 3 -29.04 41.09 -14.99
C ARG A 3 -28.01 40.37 -15.86
N LYS A 4 -27.11 41.19 -16.40
CA LYS A 4 -26.09 40.93 -17.42
C LYS A 4 -24.72 40.61 -16.78
N PHE A 5 -23.94 39.80 -17.50
CA PHE A 5 -22.50 39.80 -17.75
C PHE A 5 -21.54 40.58 -16.81
N VAL A 6 -20.46 39.91 -16.40
CA VAL A 6 -19.10 40.48 -16.39
C VAL A 6 -18.09 39.40 -16.82
N ARG A 7 -17.36 39.65 -17.92
CA ARG A 7 -16.12 38.97 -18.31
C ARG A 7 -14.95 39.80 -17.79
N GLN A 8 -13.92 39.17 -17.24
CA GLN A 8 -12.60 39.78 -17.09
C GLN A 8 -11.53 38.83 -17.62
N ALA A 9 -10.85 39.27 -18.67
CA ALA A 9 -9.60 38.72 -19.16
C ALA A 9 -8.46 39.55 -18.57
N LEU A 10 -7.34 38.92 -18.23
CA LEU A 10 -6.10 39.62 -17.93
C LEU A 10 -4.92 38.85 -18.52
N PHE A 11 -4.40 39.42 -19.62
CA PHE A 11 -3.10 39.15 -20.22
C PHE A 11 -1.99 39.45 -19.21
N ARG A 12 -0.99 38.58 -19.10
CA ARG A 12 0.29 38.92 -18.45
C ARG A 12 1.44 38.73 -19.44
N SER A 13 2.04 39.87 -19.76
CA SER A 13 3.27 40.08 -20.51
C SER A 13 4.48 39.52 -19.76
N LEU A 14 5.40 38.87 -20.48
CA LEU A 14 6.70 38.41 -19.98
C LEU A 14 7.81 39.37 -20.48
N PRO A 15 8.80 39.71 -19.64
CA PRO A 15 9.81 40.70 -19.98
C PRO A 15 10.96 40.14 -20.83
N PHE A 16 11.42 41.00 -21.73
CA PHE A 16 12.62 40.92 -22.56
C PHE A 16 13.88 40.92 -21.67
N PHE A 17 14.78 39.95 -21.86
CA PHE A 17 16.10 39.95 -21.22
C PHE A 17 17.18 40.40 -22.22
N LEU A 18 17.98 41.36 -21.77
CA LEU A 18 19.14 41.95 -22.46
C LEU A 18 20.34 40.99 -22.34
N ILE A 19 21.03 40.72 -23.45
CA ILE A 19 22.24 39.87 -23.47
C ILE A 19 23.47 40.78 -23.40
N GLN A 20 24.29 40.60 -22.36
CA GLN A 20 25.54 41.32 -22.13
C GLN A 20 26.71 40.43 -22.55
N SER A 21 27.49 40.86 -23.54
CA SER A 21 28.67 40.13 -24.03
C SER A 21 29.91 40.52 -23.22
N ALA A 22 30.51 39.55 -22.52
CA ALA A 22 31.82 39.70 -21.87
C ALA A 22 32.89 38.95 -22.67
N ALA A 23 34.01 39.63 -22.96
CA ALA A 23 35.18 39.03 -23.60
C ALA A 23 35.98 38.22 -22.57
N LEU A 24 36.27 36.96 -22.89
CA LEU A 24 37.03 36.03 -22.03
C LEU A 24 38.54 36.15 -22.31
N ALA A 25 39.30 36.48 -21.26
CA ALA A 25 40.75 36.31 -21.25
C ALA A 25 41.09 34.81 -21.16
N VAL A 26 42.02 34.35 -22.01
CA VAL A 26 42.47 32.96 -22.04
C VAL A 26 43.53 32.75 -20.95
N PRO A 27 43.29 31.88 -19.94
CA PRO A 27 44.26 31.62 -18.90
C PRO A 27 45.43 30.74 -19.41
N PRO A 28 46.61 30.82 -18.77
CA PRO A 28 47.76 29.99 -19.10
C PRO A 28 47.47 28.50 -18.81
N ILE A 29 47.93 27.64 -19.71
CA ILE A 29 47.77 26.17 -19.65
C ILE A 29 48.60 25.63 -18.47
N GLN A 30 47.93 25.24 -17.38
CA GLN A 30 48.56 24.47 -16.30
C GLN A 30 48.71 23.00 -16.72
N PRO A 31 49.85 22.35 -16.42
CA PRO A 31 49.99 20.91 -16.60
C PRO A 31 48.96 20.16 -15.74
N PRO A 32 48.42 19.02 -16.22
CA PRO A 32 47.40 18.28 -15.50
C PRO A 32 47.98 17.75 -14.19
N LEU A 33 47.32 18.08 -13.06
CA LEU A 33 47.60 17.42 -11.79
C LEU A 33 47.30 15.91 -11.91
N PRO A 34 48.10 15.05 -11.26
CA PRO A 34 47.77 13.63 -11.15
C PRO A 34 46.41 13.48 -10.48
N SER A 35 45.49 12.77 -11.13
CA SER A 35 44.15 12.53 -10.60
C SER A 35 44.25 11.79 -9.26
N PRO A 36 43.56 12.25 -8.20
CA PRO A 36 43.46 11.49 -6.96
C PRO A 36 42.82 10.14 -7.28
N MET A 37 43.45 9.06 -6.83
CA MET A 37 42.88 7.72 -6.95
C MET A 37 41.50 7.72 -6.29
N PRO A 38 40.46 7.18 -6.95
CA PRO A 38 39.15 7.08 -6.35
C PRO A 38 39.25 6.25 -5.05
N PRO A 39 38.51 6.62 -4.00
CA PRO A 39 38.46 5.81 -2.79
C PRO A 39 37.98 4.41 -3.16
N VAL A 40 38.72 3.39 -2.71
CA VAL A 40 38.31 2.00 -2.81
C VAL A 40 37.05 1.84 -1.97
N ILE A 41 35.89 1.76 -2.62
CA ILE A 41 34.62 1.45 -1.95
C ILE A 41 34.69 -0.03 -1.56
N VAL A 42 35.01 -0.29 -0.30
CA VAL A 42 34.86 -1.62 0.29
C VAL A 42 33.36 -1.90 0.35
N TYR A 43 32.88 -2.74 -0.57
CA TYR A 43 31.50 -3.24 -0.55
C TYR A 43 31.35 -4.18 0.64
N VAL A 44 30.86 -3.64 1.76
CA VAL A 44 30.38 -4.48 2.86
C VAL A 44 28.97 -4.90 2.43
N PRO A 45 28.72 -6.19 2.15
CA PRO A 45 27.38 -6.64 1.82
C PRO A 45 26.44 -6.25 2.96
N PRO A 46 25.24 -5.68 2.67
CA PRO A 46 24.29 -5.38 3.72
C PRO A 46 24.00 -6.66 4.48
N THR A 47 24.17 -6.62 5.80
CA THR A 47 23.76 -7.72 6.69
C THR A 47 22.31 -8.06 6.35
N PRO A 48 22.00 -9.33 6.00
CA PRO A 48 20.63 -9.73 5.70
C PRO A 48 19.72 -9.32 6.84
N ALA A 49 18.66 -8.57 6.52
CA ALA A 49 17.62 -8.27 7.50
C ALA A 49 17.10 -9.60 8.07
N PRO A 50 16.85 -9.70 9.38
CA PRO A 50 16.25 -10.90 9.98
C PRO A 50 14.99 -11.27 9.21
N ALA A 51 14.88 -12.54 8.82
CA ALA A 51 13.66 -13.03 8.21
C ALA A 51 12.49 -12.81 9.18
N PRO A 52 11.32 -12.36 8.70
CA PRO A 52 10.15 -12.19 9.53
C PRO A 52 9.81 -13.51 10.23
N SER A 53 9.69 -13.46 11.56
CA SER A 53 9.32 -14.62 12.36
C SER A 53 7.82 -14.84 12.23
N VAL A 54 7.42 -15.87 11.49
CA VAL A 54 6.04 -16.37 11.48
C VAL A 54 5.84 -17.08 12.82
N ASN A 55 5.00 -16.54 13.70
CA ASN A 55 4.71 -17.21 14.98
C ASN A 55 3.89 -18.48 14.70
N PRO A 56 4.45 -19.68 14.84
CA PRO A 56 3.78 -20.91 14.39
C PRO A 56 2.59 -21.29 15.27
N ASN A 57 2.48 -20.78 16.50
CA ASN A 57 1.50 -21.28 17.47
C ASN A 57 0.30 -20.34 17.71
N GLU A 58 0.16 -19.26 16.93
CA GLU A 58 -0.89 -18.27 17.16
C GLU A 58 -2.09 -18.51 16.25
N SER A 59 -3.27 -18.72 16.85
CA SER A 59 -4.55 -18.79 16.15
C SER A 59 -5.24 -17.43 16.26
N LEU A 60 -5.41 -16.74 15.13
CA LEU A 60 -6.08 -15.44 15.10
C LEU A 60 -7.46 -15.53 14.44
N PRO A 61 -8.54 -15.16 15.14
CA PRO A 61 -9.87 -15.08 14.54
C PRO A 61 -9.94 -13.97 13.50
N VAL A 62 -10.58 -14.27 12.37
CA VAL A 62 -10.85 -13.32 11.29
C VAL A 62 -12.33 -13.38 10.93
N ALA A 63 -12.99 -12.23 10.95
CA ALA A 63 -14.36 -12.06 10.49
C ALA A 63 -14.38 -11.30 9.16
N ILE A 64 -15.03 -11.87 8.16
CA ILE A 64 -15.20 -11.27 6.82
C ILE A 64 -16.68 -10.97 6.64
N ASN A 65 -17.02 -9.69 6.52
CA ASN A 65 -18.37 -9.22 6.27
C ASN A 65 -18.51 -8.87 4.78
N TYR A 66 -19.38 -9.61 4.10
CA TYR A 66 -19.65 -9.49 2.67
C TYR A 66 -20.66 -8.36 2.34
N GLY A 67 -21.25 -7.74 3.37
CA GLY A 67 -22.43 -6.89 3.26
C GLY A 67 -23.73 -7.69 3.40
N GLN A 68 -24.86 -6.98 3.47
CA GLN A 68 -26.22 -7.57 3.48
C GLN A 68 -26.46 -8.60 4.61
N GLY A 69 -25.79 -8.43 5.75
CA GLY A 69 -25.90 -9.35 6.90
C GLY A 69 -25.17 -10.68 6.74
N GLN A 70 -24.43 -10.87 5.64
CA GLN A 70 -23.62 -12.07 5.41
C GLN A 70 -22.22 -11.87 5.99
N ALA A 71 -21.81 -12.77 6.87
CA ALA A 71 -20.47 -12.79 7.43
C ALA A 71 -19.94 -14.21 7.54
N ARG A 72 -18.63 -14.37 7.41
CA ARG A 72 -17.92 -15.64 7.62
C ARG A 72 -16.82 -15.43 8.65
N GLN A 73 -16.73 -16.35 9.59
CA GLN A 73 -15.59 -16.43 10.51
C GLN A 73 -14.65 -17.52 10.01
N VAL A 74 -13.35 -17.20 10.03
CA VAL A 74 -12.26 -18.13 9.76
C VAL A 74 -11.14 -17.86 10.77
N ASN A 75 -10.21 -18.81 10.91
CA ASN A 75 -9.04 -18.62 11.75
C ASN A 75 -7.79 -18.61 10.89
N MET A 76 -6.80 -17.83 11.30
CA MET A 76 -5.43 -17.97 10.82
C MET A 76 -4.70 -18.98 11.70
N TYR A 77 -4.12 -20.01 11.09
CA TYR A 77 -3.26 -20.96 11.77
C TYR A 77 -1.84 -20.79 11.26
N HIS A 78 -0.87 -20.71 12.17
CA HIS A 78 0.56 -20.61 11.83
C HIS A 78 0.83 -19.41 10.90
N GLY A 79 0.15 -18.31 11.15
CA GLY A 79 0.27 -17.09 10.34
C GLY A 79 -0.46 -17.11 8.99
N THR A 80 -1.22 -18.15 8.63
CA THR A 80 -1.91 -18.21 7.33
C THR A 80 -3.41 -18.47 7.50
N MET A 81 -4.23 -17.68 6.80
CA MET A 81 -5.68 -17.88 6.70
C MET A 81 -6.00 -18.87 5.60
N GLU A 82 -6.95 -19.78 5.83
CA GLU A 82 -7.51 -20.59 4.74
C GLU A 82 -8.17 -19.69 3.67
N PRO A 83 -8.10 -20.04 2.37
CA PRO A 83 -8.71 -19.25 1.32
C PRO A 83 -10.22 -19.07 1.49
N VAL A 84 -10.67 -17.82 1.41
CA VAL A 84 -12.10 -17.48 1.46
C VAL A 84 -12.59 -17.02 0.10
N GLY A 85 -13.68 -17.63 -0.38
CA GLY A 85 -14.30 -17.30 -1.66
C GLY A 85 -14.93 -15.90 -1.66
N LEU A 86 -14.61 -15.11 -2.69
CA LEU A 86 -15.18 -13.79 -2.99
C LEU A 86 -15.65 -13.75 -4.45
N LEU A 87 -16.57 -12.84 -4.79
CA LEU A 87 -16.88 -12.52 -6.18
C LEU A 87 -15.79 -11.59 -6.76
N PRO A 88 -15.54 -11.62 -8.08
CA PRO A 88 -14.66 -10.64 -8.73
C PRO A 88 -15.16 -9.21 -8.48
N ASN A 89 -14.25 -8.29 -8.19
CA ASN A 89 -14.55 -6.88 -7.85
C ASN A 89 -15.39 -6.67 -6.58
N GLN A 90 -15.59 -7.70 -5.76
CA GLN A 90 -16.33 -7.56 -4.50
C GLN A 90 -15.46 -6.89 -3.43
N SER A 91 -16.01 -5.85 -2.79
CA SER A 91 -15.43 -5.20 -1.62
C SER A 91 -16.03 -5.79 -0.35
N VAL A 92 -15.19 -6.30 0.53
CA VAL A 92 -15.55 -6.88 1.83
C VAL A 92 -14.87 -6.12 2.96
N ASN A 93 -15.49 -6.16 4.13
CA ASN A 93 -14.88 -5.67 5.35
C ASN A 93 -14.26 -6.83 6.12
N VAL A 94 -13.00 -6.69 6.52
CA VAL A 94 -12.22 -7.72 7.21
C VAL A 94 -11.89 -7.20 8.59
N THR A 95 -12.17 -8.01 9.60
CA THR A 95 -11.81 -7.75 11.01
C THR A 95 -10.91 -8.86 11.49
N VAL A 96 -9.70 -8.50 11.93
CA VAL A 96 -8.74 -9.45 12.52
C VAL A 96 -8.65 -9.18 14.01
N ALA A 97 -8.91 -10.20 14.84
CA ALA A 97 -8.74 -10.13 16.28
C ALA A 97 -7.28 -10.48 16.64
N LEU A 98 -6.50 -9.45 16.97
CA LEU A 98 -5.15 -9.57 17.50
C LEU A 98 -5.18 -9.66 19.03
N PRO A 99 -4.15 -10.24 19.67
CA PRO A 99 -4.05 -10.20 21.12
C PRO A 99 -4.03 -8.75 21.63
N THR A 100 -4.71 -8.48 22.74
CA THR A 100 -4.74 -7.14 23.36
C THR A 100 -3.36 -6.66 23.80
N THR A 101 -2.39 -7.56 23.99
CA THR A 101 -0.97 -7.23 24.22
C THR A 101 -0.30 -6.52 23.04
N THR A 102 -0.93 -6.51 21.87
CA THR A 102 -0.48 -5.77 20.68
C THR A 102 -1.13 -4.41 20.52
N ALA A 103 -1.99 -3.98 21.45
CA ALA A 103 -2.61 -2.66 21.42
C ALA A 103 -1.57 -1.54 21.33
N GLY A 104 -1.83 -0.54 20.50
CA GLY A 104 -0.91 0.56 20.20
C GLY A 104 0.20 0.21 19.21
N ALA A 105 0.34 -1.05 18.80
CA ALA A 105 1.22 -1.40 17.70
C ALA A 105 0.66 -0.91 16.35
N THR A 106 1.53 -0.77 15.37
CA THR A 106 1.17 -0.45 14.00
C THR A 106 1.06 -1.73 13.16
N VAL A 107 -0.02 -1.82 12.39
CA VAL A 107 -0.30 -2.86 11.40
C VAL A 107 -0.07 -2.30 10.00
N GLN A 108 0.76 -2.98 9.21
CA GLN A 108 0.95 -2.68 7.80
C GLN A 108 0.27 -3.76 6.95
N LEU A 109 -0.57 -3.35 6.00
CA LEU A 109 -1.30 -4.24 5.11
C LEU A 109 -0.92 -3.95 3.66
N GLY A 110 -0.57 -4.98 2.91
CA GLY A 110 -0.25 -4.86 1.48
C GLY A 110 -0.66 -6.09 0.66
N PRO A 111 -1.23 -5.92 -0.55
CA PRO A 111 -1.57 -7.01 -1.45
C PRO A 111 -0.29 -7.57 -2.08
N LEU A 112 -0.25 -8.89 -2.25
CA LEU A 112 0.83 -9.58 -2.96
C LEU A 112 0.44 -9.97 -4.40
N ASP A 113 -0.85 -10.22 -4.67
CA ASP A 113 -1.34 -10.70 -5.98
C ASP A 113 -2.42 -9.78 -6.57
N GLY A 114 -2.31 -8.47 -6.30
CA GLY A 114 -3.29 -7.47 -6.71
C GLY A 114 -4.48 -7.36 -5.75
N GLY A 115 -5.60 -6.86 -6.26
CA GLY A 115 -6.68 -6.35 -5.40
C GLY A 115 -6.30 -5.01 -4.77
N ARG A 116 -7.14 -4.54 -3.85
CA ARG A 116 -7.02 -3.23 -3.21
C ARG A 116 -7.36 -3.32 -1.73
N ILE A 117 -6.69 -2.49 -0.93
CA ILE A 117 -6.87 -2.44 0.53
C ILE A 117 -7.15 -1.01 0.94
N GLY A 118 -8.20 -0.80 1.72
CA GLY A 118 -8.65 0.52 2.15
C GLY A 118 -8.92 0.58 3.63
N SER A 119 -8.95 1.80 4.16
CA SER A 119 -9.45 2.07 5.50
C SER A 119 -10.88 1.54 5.68
N PRO A 120 -11.31 1.23 6.92
CA PRO A 120 -12.67 0.83 7.23
C PRO A 120 -13.71 1.73 6.55
N ALA A 121 -14.55 1.12 5.73
CA ALA A 121 -15.67 1.72 5.03
C ALA A 121 -16.81 0.69 4.91
N PRO A 122 -18.06 1.12 4.69
CA PRO A 122 -19.15 0.19 4.43
C PRO A 122 -18.82 -0.77 3.26
N PRO A 123 -19.27 -2.04 3.32
CA PRO A 123 -19.10 -2.99 2.22
C PRO A 123 -19.64 -2.42 0.90
N GLY A 124 -18.97 -2.73 -0.22
CA GLY A 124 -19.32 -2.18 -1.53
C GLY A 124 -18.75 -0.80 -1.85
N THR A 125 -18.07 -0.14 -0.91
CA THR A 125 -17.29 1.07 -1.19
C THR A 125 -16.09 0.73 -2.07
N GLU A 126 -15.88 1.51 -3.14
CA GLU A 126 -14.70 1.39 -4.00
C GLU A 126 -13.43 1.76 -3.23
N ILE A 127 -12.42 0.90 -3.33
CA ILE A 127 -11.12 1.10 -2.70
C ILE A 127 -10.13 1.68 -3.71
N VAL A 128 -9.41 2.75 -3.34
CA VAL A 128 -8.41 3.40 -4.21
C VAL A 128 -6.97 3.08 -3.79
N THR A 129 -6.77 2.61 -2.56
CA THR A 129 -5.44 2.39 -1.98
C THR A 129 -4.99 0.92 -2.13
N SER A 130 -3.67 0.70 -2.23
CA SER A 130 -3.09 -0.65 -2.25
C SER A 130 -2.43 -1.01 -0.92
N THR A 131 -1.71 -0.09 -0.27
CA THR A 131 -1.07 -0.35 1.03
C THR A 131 -1.64 0.60 2.08
N ILE A 132 -1.99 0.08 3.26
CA ILE A 132 -2.47 0.90 4.37
C ILE A 132 -1.71 0.58 5.66
N THR A 133 -1.65 1.57 6.54
CA THR A 133 -1.10 1.48 7.88
C THR A 133 -2.20 1.82 8.88
N LEU A 134 -2.42 0.97 9.88
CA LEU A 134 -3.46 1.11 10.89
C LEU A 134 -2.87 0.91 12.28
N ASP A 135 -3.39 1.61 13.28
CA ASP A 135 -3.03 1.34 14.67
C ASP A 135 -3.94 0.25 15.26
N VAL A 136 -3.38 -0.63 16.09
CA VAL A 136 -4.14 -1.64 16.81
C VAL A 136 -4.89 -0.97 17.97
N PRO A 137 -6.23 -0.96 17.97
CA PRO A 137 -7.00 -0.37 19.06
C PRO A 137 -6.83 -1.19 20.35
N ALA A 138 -7.21 -0.62 21.50
CA ALA A 138 -7.18 -1.31 22.79
C ALA A 138 -8.01 -2.61 22.83
N THR A 139 -9.01 -2.73 21.94
CA THR A 139 -9.82 -3.94 21.76
C THR A 139 -9.07 -5.09 21.06
N GLY A 140 -7.93 -4.81 20.42
CA GLY A 140 -7.19 -5.78 19.60
C GLY A 140 -7.81 -6.05 18.23
N ALA A 141 -8.97 -5.47 17.90
CA ALA A 141 -9.65 -5.73 16.63
C ALA A 141 -9.25 -4.71 15.55
N VAL A 142 -8.48 -5.14 14.56
CA VAL A 142 -8.11 -4.30 13.41
C VAL A 142 -9.10 -4.54 12.29
N GLN A 143 -9.67 -3.47 11.75
CA GLN A 143 -10.64 -3.51 10.67
C GLN A 143 -10.06 -2.84 9.42
N PHE A 144 -10.35 -3.39 8.24
CA PHE A 144 -10.03 -2.79 6.95
C PHE A 144 -10.97 -3.30 5.86
N ASN A 145 -10.90 -2.71 4.68
CA ASN A 145 -11.62 -3.19 3.50
C ASN A 145 -10.66 -3.84 2.52
N PHE A 146 -11.09 -4.95 1.92
CA PHE A 146 -10.38 -5.62 0.84
C PHE A 146 -11.30 -5.76 -0.36
N GLN A 147 -10.77 -5.47 -1.56
CA GLN A 147 -11.49 -5.62 -2.81
C GLN A 147 -10.65 -6.44 -3.79
N THR A 148 -11.23 -7.51 -4.33
CA THR A 148 -10.60 -8.29 -5.41
C THR A 148 -10.60 -7.49 -6.70
N ASN A 149 -9.70 -7.81 -7.64
CA ASN A 149 -9.82 -7.29 -9.00
C ASN A 149 -10.84 -8.12 -9.80
N ARG A 150 -11.03 -7.78 -11.08
CA ARG A 150 -11.91 -8.53 -12.00
C ARG A 150 -11.36 -9.90 -12.40
N THR A 151 -10.07 -10.15 -12.15
CA THR A 151 -9.39 -11.37 -12.56
C THR A 151 -9.68 -12.51 -11.58
N PRO A 152 -10.12 -13.68 -12.02
CA PRO A 152 -10.22 -14.86 -11.15
C PRO A 152 -8.85 -15.29 -10.64
N GLY A 153 -8.76 -15.77 -9.40
CA GLY A 153 -7.50 -16.26 -8.84
C GLY A 153 -7.40 -16.13 -7.32
N LEU A 154 -6.24 -16.54 -6.81
CA LEU A 154 -5.86 -16.37 -5.41
C LEU A 154 -5.28 -14.96 -5.20
N TYR A 155 -5.83 -14.25 -4.24
CA TYR A 155 -5.36 -12.96 -3.77
C TYR A 155 -4.82 -13.10 -2.37
N ARG A 156 -3.55 -12.74 -2.17
CA ARG A 156 -2.93 -12.74 -0.84
C ARG A 156 -2.73 -11.32 -0.33
N VAL A 157 -3.00 -11.11 0.95
CA VAL A 157 -2.72 -9.88 1.68
C VAL A 157 -1.71 -10.20 2.78
N LEU A 158 -0.57 -9.51 2.76
CA LEU A 158 0.42 -9.56 3.83
C LEU A 158 0.05 -8.55 4.91
N MET A 159 -0.11 -9.04 6.14
CA MET A 159 -0.28 -8.22 7.33
C MET A 159 0.96 -8.33 8.20
N THR A 160 1.60 -7.20 8.52
CA THR A 160 2.76 -7.14 9.43
C THR A 160 2.39 -6.36 10.68
N VAL A 161 2.58 -6.95 11.87
CA VAL A 161 2.34 -6.28 13.16
C VAL A 161 3.38 -6.73 14.18
N GLY A 162 4.05 -5.78 14.82
CA GLY A 162 5.06 -6.06 15.85
C GLY A 162 6.18 -7.01 15.38
N GLY A 163 6.58 -6.92 14.10
CA GLY A 163 7.59 -7.80 13.49
C GLY A 163 7.11 -9.20 13.11
N LYS A 164 5.86 -9.56 13.42
CA LYS A 164 5.21 -10.80 12.97
C LYS A 164 4.51 -10.58 11.64
N GLN A 165 4.43 -11.63 10.82
CA GLN A 165 3.75 -11.62 9.54
C GLN A 165 2.61 -12.63 9.51
N TYR A 166 1.52 -12.23 8.86
CA TYR A 166 0.34 -13.03 8.63
C TYR A 166 -0.13 -12.89 7.18
N LEU A 167 -0.65 -13.97 6.62
CA LEU A 167 -1.07 -14.07 5.23
C LEU A 167 -2.57 -14.34 5.16
N LEU A 168 -3.35 -13.37 4.71
CA LEU A 168 -4.76 -13.54 4.43
C LEU A 168 -4.95 -13.96 2.98
N GLN A 169 -5.81 -14.95 2.75
CA GLN A 169 -6.04 -15.56 1.44
C GLN A 169 -7.49 -15.43 1.00
N PHE A 170 -7.71 -14.87 -0.18
CA PHE A 170 -9.03 -14.71 -0.79
C PHE A 170 -9.02 -15.33 -2.18
N TYR A 171 -10.07 -16.07 -2.54
CA TYR A 171 -10.18 -16.68 -3.86
C TYR A 171 -11.34 -16.06 -4.63
N ALA A 172 -11.06 -15.39 -5.75
CA ALA A 172 -12.09 -14.91 -6.66
C ALA A 172 -12.40 -15.99 -7.70
N ALA A 173 -13.58 -16.59 -7.61
CA ALA A 173 -14.03 -17.57 -8.59
C ALA A 173 -14.47 -16.89 -9.90
N ARG A 174 -14.37 -17.61 -11.02
CA ARG A 174 -15.08 -17.19 -12.25
C ARG A 174 -16.59 -17.27 -11.97
N PRO A 175 -17.38 -16.25 -12.37
CA PRO A 175 -18.83 -16.41 -12.41
C PRO A 175 -19.14 -17.64 -13.28
N ALA A 176 -20.01 -18.53 -12.80
CA ALA A 176 -20.54 -19.59 -13.66
C ALA A 176 -21.26 -18.91 -14.83
N ALA A 177 -20.98 -19.35 -16.06
CA ALA A 177 -21.71 -18.86 -17.22
C ALA A 177 -23.18 -19.29 -17.06
N THR A 178 -24.06 -18.33 -16.79
CA THR A 178 -25.50 -18.55 -16.89
C THR A 178 -25.83 -18.62 -18.38
N HIS A 179 -26.16 -19.83 -18.85
CA HIS A 179 -26.70 -20.08 -20.19
C HIS A 179 -28.16 -19.62 -20.28
#